data_AF-A0A932Q591-F1
#
_entry.id   AF-A0A932Q591-F1
#
_cell.length_a   1.000
_cell.length_b   1.000
_cell.length_c   1.000
_cell.angle_alpha   90.00
_cell.angle_beta   90.00
_cell.angle_gamma   90.00
#
_symmetry.space_group_name_H-M   'P 1'
#
loop_
_entity.id
_entity.type
_entity.pdbx_description
1 polymer ?
#
loop_
_entity_poly.entity_id
_entity_poly.type
_entity_poly.pdbx_seq_one_letter_code
_entity_poly.pdbx_strand_id
1 'polypeptide(L)'
;MRKFLGSSLSVLLTMGLFIGQSSLALAGHDQIPDCPDLDGSAIPVVNNYVLQWKQTKPNQFRHRARVRGYLTQIYPDHNGHHHFEIQIGPNSSDTLEVIYNEDFGALPELTKNAKVEACGDFIVSTAPANGNPRSPDDAIIHWVHTNPSGKGHPSGYLVIDGVLCGQDGENAPSRP
;
A
#
# COMPACT_ATOMS: atom_id res chain seq x y z
N MET A 1 -66.91 -7.41 -52.84
CA MET A 1 -66.48 -6.06 -52.38
C MET A 1 -66.83 -5.91 -50.91
N ARG A 2 -65.85 -5.99 -49.99
CA ARG A 2 -66.07 -5.76 -48.55
C ARG A 2 -65.04 -4.78 -48.02
N LYS A 3 -65.55 -3.71 -47.41
CA LYS A 3 -64.84 -2.64 -46.71
C LYS A 3 -64.29 -3.17 -45.39
N PHE A 4 -63.10 -2.74 -44.97
CA PHE A 4 -62.66 -2.78 -43.58
C PHE A 4 -62.03 -1.45 -43.18
N LEU A 5 -62.54 -0.92 -42.07
CA LEU A 5 -62.13 0.28 -41.37
C LEU A 5 -61.07 -0.04 -40.30
N GLY A 6 -60.32 0.99 -39.90
CA GLY A 6 -59.76 1.15 -38.57
C GLY A 6 -58.33 0.59 -38.42
N SER A 7 -57.40 1.20 -37.70
CA SER A 7 -57.44 2.34 -36.78
C SER A 7 -56.02 2.89 -36.67
N SER A 8 -55.87 4.22 -36.68
CA SER A 8 -54.61 4.88 -36.36
C SER A 8 -54.32 4.78 -34.87
N LEU A 9 -53.25 4.07 -34.51
CA LEU A 9 -52.72 4.00 -33.15
C LEU A 9 -51.56 5.00 -33.04
N SER A 10 -51.86 6.21 -32.57
CA SER A 10 -50.82 7.19 -32.20
C SER A 10 -50.20 6.79 -30.88
N VAL A 11 -49.00 6.21 -30.94
CA VAL A 11 -48.16 5.97 -29.77
C VAL A 11 -47.33 7.23 -29.53
N LEU A 12 -47.74 8.05 -28.55
CA LEU A 12 -46.88 9.10 -27.99
C LEU A 12 -45.80 8.43 -27.13
N LEU A 13 -44.59 8.35 -27.66
CA LEU A 13 -43.41 7.91 -26.93
C LEU A 13 -42.80 9.13 -26.21
N THR A 14 -43.13 9.28 -24.93
CA THR A 14 -42.54 10.31 -24.06
C THR A 14 -41.09 9.94 -23.76
N MET A 15 -40.13 10.59 -24.42
CA MET A 15 -38.72 10.56 -24.04
C MET A 15 -38.58 11.25 -22.67
N GLY A 16 -38.63 10.46 -21.60
CA GLY A 16 -38.25 10.88 -20.26
C GLY A 16 -36.75 11.11 -20.20
N LEU A 17 -36.33 12.38 -20.22
CA LEU A 17 -34.95 12.79 -20.01
C LEU A 17 -34.62 12.58 -18.52
N PHE A 18 -34.16 11.38 -18.17
CA PHE A 18 -33.54 11.13 -16.87
C PHE A 18 -32.17 11.81 -16.86
N ILE A 19 -32.12 13.03 -16.32
CA ILE A 19 -30.88 13.66 -15.89
C ILE A 19 -30.42 12.87 -14.65
N GLY A 20 -29.69 11.78 -14.90
CA GLY A 20 -29.01 11.04 -13.85
C GLY A 20 -27.98 11.96 -13.20
N GLN A 21 -28.29 12.42 -11.99
CA GLN A 21 -27.29 13.04 -11.13
C GLN A 21 -26.30 11.94 -10.74
N SER A 22 -25.24 11.79 -11.54
CA SER A 22 -24.06 11.02 -11.16
C SER A 22 -23.43 11.73 -9.97
N SER A 23 -23.85 11.34 -8.77
CA SER A 23 -23.15 11.68 -7.54
C SER A 23 -21.77 11.03 -7.64
N LEU A 24 -20.79 11.81 -8.12
CA LEU A 24 -19.39 11.50 -7.93
C LEU A 24 -19.17 11.51 -6.42
N ALA A 25 -19.20 10.34 -5.81
CA ALA A 25 -18.64 10.16 -4.49
C ALA A 25 -17.15 10.52 -4.60
N LEU A 26 -16.81 11.74 -4.21
CA LEU A 26 -15.45 12.09 -3.85
C LEU A 26 -15.11 11.18 -2.67
N ALA A 27 -14.51 10.01 -2.97
CA ALA A 27 -13.80 9.24 -1.98
C ALA A 27 -12.91 10.25 -1.24
N GLY A 28 -13.15 10.41 0.06
CA GLY A 28 -12.30 11.25 0.88
C GLY A 28 -10.88 10.79 0.63
N HIS A 29 -10.03 11.70 0.17
CA HIS A 29 -8.60 11.45 0.24
C HIS A 29 -8.30 11.34 1.72
N ASP A 30 -8.28 10.10 2.24
CA ASP A 30 -7.77 9.84 3.56
C ASP A 30 -6.39 10.48 3.60
N GLN A 31 -6.25 11.46 4.49
CA GLN A 31 -5.05 12.26 4.56
C GLN A 31 -3.92 11.31 4.93
N ILE A 32 -2.99 11.07 3.99
CA ILE A 32 -1.83 10.21 4.22
C ILE A 32 -1.09 10.78 5.44
N PRO A 33 -0.90 10.00 6.52
CA PRO A 33 -0.25 10.50 7.72
C PRO A 33 1.22 10.84 7.44
N ASP A 34 1.79 11.70 8.29
CA ASP A 34 3.24 11.90 8.28
C ASP A 34 3.97 10.59 8.60
N CYS A 35 5.20 10.45 8.12
CA CYS A 35 6.06 9.32 8.47
C CYS A 35 6.95 9.71 9.67
N PRO A 36 6.62 9.32 10.90
CA PRO A 36 7.39 9.75 12.06
C PRO A 36 8.74 9.03 12.14
N ASP A 37 9.78 9.80 12.47
CA ASP A 37 11.05 9.30 12.98
C ASP A 37 10.96 8.98 14.48
N LEU A 38 12.04 8.48 15.06
CA LEU A 38 12.17 8.14 16.48
C LEU A 38 12.00 9.34 17.42
N ASP A 39 12.31 10.55 16.94
CA ASP A 39 12.11 11.80 17.68
C ASP A 39 10.75 12.46 17.42
N GLY A 40 9.90 11.84 16.59
CA GLY A 40 8.59 12.34 16.19
C GLY A 40 8.62 13.34 15.03
N SER A 41 9.79 13.69 14.49
CA SER A 41 9.88 14.53 13.29
C SER A 41 9.38 13.78 12.06
N ALA A 42 8.87 14.51 11.07
CA ALA A 42 8.38 13.92 9.82
C ALA A 42 9.54 13.63 8.86
N ILE A 43 9.63 12.38 8.40
CA ILE A 43 10.64 11.93 7.43
C ILE A 43 10.16 12.25 6.00
N PRO A 44 10.96 12.98 5.19
CA PRO A 44 10.66 13.15 3.76
C PRO A 44 10.89 11.83 3.00
N VAL A 45 10.51 11.76 1.73
CA VAL A 45 10.87 10.59 0.91
C VAL A 45 12.39 10.51 0.73
N VAL A 46 13.00 9.39 1.14
CA VAL A 46 14.46 9.23 1.31
C VAL A 46 15.06 8.05 0.51
N ASN A 47 14.51 7.74 -0.66
CA ASN A 47 14.97 6.60 -1.50
C ASN A 47 16.51 6.52 -1.64
N ASN A 48 17.18 7.63 -1.92
CA ASN A 48 18.64 7.65 -2.12
C ASN A 48 19.42 7.26 -0.85
N TYR A 49 18.98 7.73 0.33
CA TYR A 49 19.62 7.35 1.59
C TYR A 49 19.40 5.88 1.91
N VAL A 50 18.20 5.36 1.62
CA VAL A 50 17.89 3.94 1.83
C VAL A 50 18.72 3.04 0.94
N LEU A 51 18.88 3.37 -0.34
CA LEU A 51 19.78 2.66 -1.25
C LEU A 51 21.24 2.72 -0.79
N GLN A 52 21.69 3.88 -0.30
CA GLN A 52 23.02 4.01 0.29
C GLN A 52 23.17 3.13 1.54
N TRP A 53 22.16 3.07 2.42
CA TRP A 53 22.21 2.24 3.61
C TRP A 53 22.25 0.75 3.26
N LYS A 54 21.41 0.31 2.31
CA LYS A 54 21.41 -1.06 1.79
C LYS A 54 22.80 -1.51 1.34
N GLN A 55 23.58 -0.63 0.71
CA GLN A 55 24.91 -0.94 0.20
C GLN A 55 26.02 -0.86 1.26
N THR A 56 25.88 0.03 2.25
CA THR A 56 27.00 0.44 3.12
C THR A 56 26.87 -0.01 4.57
N LYS A 57 25.68 -0.43 5.01
CA LYS A 57 25.42 -0.79 6.41
C LYS A 57 25.48 -2.30 6.62
N PRO A 58 25.90 -2.75 7.81
CA PRO A 58 25.94 -4.18 8.12
C PRO A 58 24.53 -4.79 8.16
N ASN A 59 24.45 -6.11 8.02
CA ASN A 59 23.22 -6.87 8.25
C ASN A 59 22.58 -6.47 9.59
N GLN A 60 21.26 -6.37 9.64
CA GLN A 60 20.46 -5.91 10.78
C GLN A 60 20.62 -4.44 11.17
N PHE A 61 21.31 -3.61 10.38
CA PHE A 61 21.17 -2.16 10.52
C PHE A 61 19.70 -1.77 10.35
N ARG A 62 19.18 -0.95 11.26
CA ARG A 62 17.79 -0.50 11.29
C ARG A 62 17.71 1.02 11.35
N HIS A 63 16.80 1.61 10.58
CA HIS A 63 16.45 3.03 10.63
C HIS A 63 14.99 3.23 10.23
N ARG A 64 14.40 4.38 10.54
CA ARG A 64 13.11 4.78 9.96
C ARG A 64 13.28 5.29 8.52
N ALA A 65 12.33 4.97 7.66
CA ALA A 65 12.35 5.40 6.27
C ALA A 65 10.96 5.63 5.71
N ARG A 66 10.85 6.62 4.82
CA ARG A 66 9.74 6.82 3.90
C ARG A 66 10.26 6.66 2.47
N VAL A 67 9.74 5.71 1.72
CA VAL A 67 10.17 5.41 0.35
C VAL A 67 8.99 5.42 -0.61
N ARG A 68 9.27 5.70 -1.89
CA ARG A 68 8.31 5.59 -2.99
C ARG A 68 8.89 4.74 -4.11
N GLY A 69 8.05 3.93 -4.75
CA GLY A 69 8.49 3.08 -5.84
C GLY A 69 7.33 2.48 -6.61
N TYR A 70 7.66 1.47 -7.40
CA TYR A 70 6.69 0.67 -8.14
C TYR A 70 6.79 -0.78 -7.71
N LEU A 71 5.65 -1.43 -7.52
CA LEU A 71 5.60 -2.87 -7.25
C LEU A 71 6.10 -3.64 -8.46
N THR A 72 7.13 -4.46 -8.30
CA THR A 72 7.77 -5.21 -9.41
C THR A 72 7.55 -6.71 -9.30
N GLN A 73 7.48 -7.24 -8.08
CA GLN A 73 7.31 -8.65 -7.81
C GLN A 73 6.49 -8.89 -6.55
N ILE A 74 5.75 -10.00 -6.50
CA ILE A 74 5.02 -10.46 -5.32
C ILE A 74 5.65 -11.80 -4.92
N TYR A 75 6.02 -11.93 -3.66
CA TYR A 75 6.57 -13.16 -3.11
C TYR A 75 5.44 -14.02 -2.51
N PRO A 76 5.65 -15.33 -2.32
CA PRO A 76 4.69 -16.15 -1.59
C PRO A 76 4.39 -15.56 -0.20
N ASP A 77 3.13 -15.64 0.21
CA ASP A 77 2.72 -15.27 1.57
C ASP A 77 3.35 -16.23 2.61
N HIS A 78 3.73 -15.64 3.74
CA HIS A 78 4.31 -16.34 4.87
C HIS A 78 3.58 -15.97 6.16
N ASN A 79 2.65 -16.82 6.59
CA ASN A 79 1.94 -16.68 7.87
C ASN A 79 1.16 -15.36 8.00
N GLY A 80 0.38 -14.97 6.99
CA GLY A 80 -0.41 -13.73 7.02
C GLY A 80 0.43 -12.47 6.86
N HIS A 81 1.60 -12.61 6.23
CA HIS A 81 2.46 -11.47 5.90
C HIS A 81 2.56 -11.39 4.39
N HIS A 82 2.11 -10.29 3.81
CA HIS A 82 2.30 -10.01 2.40
C HIS A 82 3.72 -9.51 2.18
N HIS A 83 4.46 -10.24 1.34
CA HIS A 83 5.81 -9.92 0.91
C HIS A 83 5.80 -9.49 -0.56
N PHE A 84 6.30 -8.31 -0.87
CA PHE A 84 6.40 -7.85 -2.26
C PHE A 84 7.58 -6.91 -2.48
N GLU A 85 8.13 -6.93 -3.68
CA GLU A 85 9.26 -6.11 -4.10
C GLU A 85 8.75 -4.76 -4.63
N ILE A 86 9.43 -3.68 -4.22
CA ILE A 86 9.28 -2.35 -4.83
C ILE A 86 10.61 -1.87 -5.40
N GLN A 87 10.58 -1.32 -6.61
CA GLN A 87 11.73 -0.62 -7.20
C GLN A 87 11.69 0.87 -6.79
N ILE A 88 12.71 1.33 -6.07
CA ILE A 88 12.80 2.69 -5.51
C ILE A 88 13.89 3.57 -6.15
N GLY A 89 14.69 3.00 -7.04
CA GLY A 89 15.75 3.69 -7.79
C GLY A 89 15.76 3.35 -9.28
N PRO A 90 16.69 3.94 -10.06
CA PRO A 90 16.73 3.78 -11.51
C PRO A 90 17.22 2.40 -11.96
N ASN A 91 18.02 1.69 -11.14
CA ASN A 91 18.55 0.37 -11.51
C ASN A 91 17.56 -0.72 -11.16
N SER A 92 17.58 -1.83 -11.90
CA SER A 92 16.72 -2.99 -11.62
C SER A 92 17.02 -3.66 -10.27
N SER A 93 18.19 -3.39 -9.67
CA SER A 93 18.59 -3.86 -8.34
C SER A 93 18.27 -2.89 -7.20
N ASP A 94 17.76 -1.69 -7.53
CA ASP A 94 17.40 -0.66 -6.55
C ASP A 94 16.03 -0.96 -5.93
N THR A 95 15.91 -2.17 -5.40
CA THR A 95 14.68 -2.76 -4.89
C THR A 95 14.70 -2.89 -3.37
N LEU A 96 13.51 -3.01 -2.78
CA LEU A 96 13.29 -3.36 -1.38
C LEU A 96 12.13 -4.33 -1.30
N GLU A 97 12.19 -5.24 -0.34
CA GLU A 97 11.03 -6.03 0.05
C GLU A 97 10.19 -5.21 1.05
N VAL A 98 8.89 -5.11 0.82
CA VAL A 98 7.90 -4.61 1.78
C VAL A 98 7.25 -5.82 2.43
N ILE A 99 7.20 -5.81 3.76
CA ILE A 99 6.50 -6.83 4.56
C ILE A 99 5.32 -6.17 5.26
N TYR A 100 4.10 -6.60 4.93
CA TYR A 100 2.86 -6.09 5.51
C TYR A 100 2.11 -7.19 6.27
N ASN A 101 1.72 -6.95 7.52
CA ASN A 101 0.93 -7.89 8.32
C ASN A 101 -0.58 -7.65 8.08
N GLU A 102 -1.30 -8.67 7.63
CA GLU A 102 -2.73 -8.62 7.31
C GLU A 102 -3.63 -8.33 8.52
N ASP A 103 -3.12 -8.52 9.74
CA ASP A 103 -3.82 -8.15 10.98
C ASP A 103 -4.16 -6.64 11.04
N PHE A 104 -3.49 -5.80 10.23
CA PHE A 104 -3.70 -4.34 10.19
C PHE A 104 -4.62 -3.87 9.06
N GLY A 105 -5.37 -4.79 8.46
CA GLY A 105 -6.34 -4.52 7.42
C GLY A 105 -6.04 -5.26 6.12
N ALA A 106 -7.03 -5.30 5.24
CA ALA A 106 -6.86 -5.90 3.92
C ALA A 106 -6.05 -4.97 3.01
N LEU A 107 -5.14 -5.56 2.21
CA LEU A 107 -4.53 -4.83 1.09
C LEU A 107 -5.50 -4.81 -0.11
N PRO A 108 -5.44 -3.77 -0.95
CA PRO A 108 -5.98 -3.86 -2.30
C PRO A 108 -5.26 -4.96 -3.08
N GLU A 109 -5.81 -5.36 -4.23
CA GLU A 109 -5.14 -6.31 -5.11
C GLU A 109 -3.74 -5.81 -5.50
N LEU A 110 -2.72 -6.61 -5.21
CA LEU A 110 -1.33 -6.31 -5.54
C LEU A 110 -1.12 -6.52 -7.04
N THR A 111 -0.95 -5.42 -7.77
CA THR A 111 -0.71 -5.45 -9.22
C THR A 111 0.68 -4.93 -9.55
N LYS A 112 1.34 -5.56 -10.53
CA LYS A 112 2.64 -5.07 -11.02
C LYS A 112 2.49 -3.65 -11.56
N ASN A 113 3.49 -2.82 -11.28
CA ASN A 113 3.57 -1.39 -11.57
C ASN A 113 2.64 -0.51 -10.73
N ALA A 114 1.94 -1.05 -9.72
CA ALA A 114 1.25 -0.22 -8.73
C ALA A 114 2.24 0.75 -8.08
N LYS A 115 1.81 1.99 -7.87
CA LYS A 115 2.59 3.01 -7.15
C LYS A 115 2.53 2.68 -5.67
N VAL A 116 3.69 2.54 -5.05
CA VAL A 116 3.79 2.23 -3.63
C VAL A 116 4.49 3.38 -2.90
N GLU A 117 3.93 3.77 -1.77
CA GLU A 117 4.63 4.54 -0.75
C GLU A 117 4.60 3.76 0.57
N ALA A 118 5.77 3.54 1.15
CA ALA A 118 5.91 2.80 2.40
C ALA A 118 6.64 3.66 3.42
N CYS A 119 6.07 3.75 4.62
CA CYS A 119 6.67 4.35 5.80
C CYS A 119 6.82 3.28 6.87
N GLY A 120 8.04 3.01 7.31
CA GLY A 120 8.32 1.92 8.24
C GLY A 120 9.76 1.85 8.71
N ASP A 121 10.10 0.74 9.32
CA ASP A 121 11.47 0.38 9.70
C ASP A 121 12.17 -0.22 8.49
N PHE A 122 13.16 0.50 7.96
CA PHE A 122 14.14 -0.05 7.05
C PHE A 122 15.11 -0.96 7.80
N ILE A 123 15.37 -2.16 7.27
CA ILE A 123 16.31 -3.12 7.84
C ILE A 123 17.16 -3.75 6.72
N VAL A 124 18.49 -3.72 6.87
CA VAL A 124 19.39 -4.50 5.99
C VAL A 124 19.26 -5.99 6.33
N SER A 125 19.01 -6.83 5.32
CA SER A 125 18.69 -8.26 5.47
C SER A 125 19.49 -9.12 4.49
N THR A 126 20.82 -8.95 4.51
CA THR A 126 21.77 -9.65 3.63
C THR A 126 22.13 -11.06 4.10
N ALA A 127 21.77 -11.43 5.33
CA ALA A 127 21.96 -12.77 5.89
C ALA A 127 20.85 -13.11 6.90
N PRO A 128 20.53 -14.41 7.11
CA PRO A 128 19.54 -14.83 8.11
C PRO A 128 19.85 -14.27 9.50
N ALA A 129 18.83 -13.85 10.24
CA ALA A 129 18.96 -13.29 11.58
C ALA A 129 17.67 -13.44 12.38
N ASN A 130 17.81 -13.69 13.69
CA ASN A 130 16.68 -13.80 14.63
C ASN A 130 15.59 -14.80 14.19
N GLY A 131 16.00 -15.92 13.58
CA GLY A 131 15.09 -16.94 13.05
C GLY A 131 14.41 -16.59 11.73
N ASN A 132 14.64 -15.39 11.18
CA ASN A 132 14.11 -14.99 9.89
C ASN A 132 15.12 -15.27 8.76
N PRO A 133 14.65 -15.69 7.58
CA PRO A 133 15.50 -15.82 6.41
C PRO A 133 16.00 -14.43 5.96
N ARG A 134 17.05 -14.44 5.14
CA ARG A 134 17.49 -13.26 4.39
C ARG A 134 16.36 -12.81 3.46
N SER A 135 16.25 -11.50 3.25
CA SER A 135 15.38 -10.94 2.20
C SER A 135 15.92 -11.28 0.81
N PRO A 136 15.07 -11.64 -0.17
CA PRO A 136 15.50 -11.74 -1.58
C PRO A 136 16.10 -10.43 -2.11
N ASP A 137 15.65 -9.30 -1.55
CA ASP A 137 16.05 -7.94 -1.91
C ASP A 137 17.23 -7.40 -1.10
N ASP A 138 17.83 -8.20 -0.22
CA ASP A 138 18.92 -7.83 0.69
C ASP A 138 18.57 -6.69 1.68
N ALA A 139 17.35 -6.16 1.63
CA ALA A 139 16.82 -5.18 2.58
C ALA A 139 15.29 -5.16 2.55
N ILE A 140 14.69 -4.86 3.70
CA ILE A 140 13.25 -4.80 3.90
C ILE A 140 12.81 -3.43 4.41
N ILE A 141 11.55 -3.09 4.17
CA ILE A 141 10.78 -2.15 4.98
C ILE A 141 9.64 -2.89 5.67
N HIS A 142 9.60 -2.83 6.99
CA HIS A 142 8.64 -3.52 7.85
C HIS A 142 7.95 -2.53 8.79
N TRP A 143 6.98 -2.97 9.58
CA TRP A 143 6.18 -2.07 10.45
C TRP A 143 5.51 -0.93 9.67
N VAL A 144 4.96 -1.25 8.49
CA VAL A 144 4.27 -0.34 7.58
C VAL A 144 2.79 -0.17 7.93
N HIS A 145 2.50 -0.03 9.21
CA HIS A 145 1.14 0.08 9.76
C HIS A 145 1.14 0.91 11.05
N THR A 146 -0.03 1.33 11.51
CA THR A 146 -0.20 2.03 12.78
C THR A 146 0.29 1.17 13.95
N ASN A 147 0.99 1.76 14.92
CA ASN A 147 1.35 1.08 16.15
C ASN A 147 0.30 1.36 17.24
N PRO A 148 -0.66 0.45 17.49
CA PRO A 148 -1.72 0.68 18.47
C PRO A 148 -1.19 0.77 19.91
N SER A 149 -0.02 0.18 20.19
CA SER A 149 0.58 0.17 21.53
C SER A 149 1.39 1.43 21.86
N GLY A 150 1.85 2.15 20.83
CA GLY A 150 2.82 3.24 20.95
C GLY A 150 4.21 2.82 21.49
N LYS A 151 4.49 1.52 21.65
CA LYS A 151 5.76 0.99 22.18
C LYS A 151 6.60 0.33 21.08
N GLY A 152 7.92 0.42 21.21
CA GLY A 152 8.88 -0.32 20.38
C GLY A 152 9.25 0.32 19.03
N HIS A 153 8.27 0.84 18.28
CA HIS A 153 8.50 1.55 17.00
C HIS A 153 7.48 2.69 16.79
N PRO A 154 7.83 3.75 16.04
CA PRO A 154 6.85 4.72 15.54
C PRO A 154 5.85 4.07 14.58
N SER A 155 4.64 4.63 14.48
CA SER A 155 3.65 4.20 13.48
C SER A 155 4.21 4.32 12.05
N GLY A 156 3.86 3.35 11.22
CA GLY A 156 4.09 3.38 9.78
C GLY A 156 2.79 3.43 9.00
N TYR A 157 2.92 3.31 7.68
CA TYR A 157 1.79 3.15 6.78
C TYR A 157 2.26 2.58 5.45
N LEU A 158 1.29 2.11 4.68
CA LEU A 158 1.48 1.68 3.30
C LEU A 158 0.41 2.35 2.44
N VAL A 159 0.80 2.87 1.29
CA VAL A 159 -0.12 3.39 0.27
C VAL A 159 0.14 2.63 -1.02
N ILE A 160 -0.91 2.06 -1.61
CA ILE A 160 -0.86 1.36 -2.90
C ILE A 160 -1.88 2.02 -3.83
N ASP A 161 -1.41 2.59 -4.94
CA ASP A 161 -2.24 3.32 -5.93
C ASP A 161 -3.19 4.37 -5.29
N GLY A 162 -2.71 5.01 -4.22
CA GLY A 162 -3.46 6.04 -3.49
C GLY A 162 -4.36 5.50 -2.38
N VAL A 163 -4.47 4.18 -2.20
CA VAL A 163 -5.22 3.56 -1.10
C VAL A 163 -4.32 3.43 0.13
N LEU A 164 -4.67 4.15 1.20
CA LEU A 164 -4.00 4.06 2.50
C LEU A 164 -4.38 2.74 3.19
N CYS A 165 -3.36 2.00 3.64
CA CYS A 165 -3.49 0.68 4.28
C CYS A 165 -2.83 0.69 5.67
N GLY A 166 -3.11 -0.33 6.47
CA GLY A 166 -2.44 -0.55 7.76
C GLY A 166 -2.94 0.34 8.89
N GLN A 167 -4.13 0.96 8.75
CA GLN A 167 -4.69 1.88 9.74
C GLN A 167 -5.73 1.23 10.66
N ASP A 168 -6.13 -0.02 10.41
CA ASP A 168 -7.19 -0.72 11.16
C ASP A 168 -6.71 -1.29 12.50
N GLY A 169 -5.76 -0.62 13.15
CA GLY A 169 -5.06 -1.10 14.36
C GLY A 169 -5.96 -1.32 15.58
N GLU A 170 -7.19 -0.79 15.60
CA GLU A 170 -8.19 -1.11 16.63
C GLU A 170 -8.62 -2.59 16.61
N ASN A 171 -8.48 -3.26 15.46
CA ASN A 171 -8.81 -4.67 15.27
C ASN A 171 -7.58 -5.59 15.37
N ALA A 172 -6.37 -5.03 15.41
CA ALA A 172 -5.16 -5.83 15.53
C ALA A 172 -5.13 -6.54 16.90
N PRO A 173 -4.82 -7.84 16.97
CA PRO A 173 -4.82 -8.56 18.22
C PRO A 173 -3.83 -7.91 19.20
N SER A 174 -4.31 -7.58 20.41
CA SER A 174 -3.41 -7.16 21.49
C SER A 174 -2.45 -8.31 21.77
N ARG A 175 -1.18 -8.16 21.37
CA ARG A 175 -0.17 -9.15 21.75
C ARG A 175 -0.07 -9.18 23.29
N PRO A 176 -0.19 -10.35 23.93
CA PRO A 176 -0.14 -10.49 25.38
C PRO A 176 1.22 -10.08 25.98
#